data_AF-A0A2N5IAQ6-F1
#
_entry.id   AF-A0A2N5IAQ6-F1
#
_cell.length_a   1.000
_cell.length_b   1.000
_cell.length_c   1.000
_cell.angle_alpha   90.00
_cell.angle_beta   90.00
_cell.angle_gamma   90.00
#
_symmetry.space_group_name_H-M   'P 1'
#
loop_
_entity.id
_entity.type
_entity.pdbx_description
1 polymer ?
#
loop_
_entity_poly.entity_id
_entity_poly.type
_entity_poly.pdbx_seq_one_letter_code
_entity_poly.pdbx_strand_id
1 'polypeptide(L)' 'MKLLQSVRNEFFKQTGKTRFKRTIVIAFFLASYWCGIDYFVHHELTMNLWHDISVVVLAIIVERCLPWGKEKINT' A
#
# COMPACT_ATOMS: atom_id res chain seq x y z
N MET A 1 -10.55 -5.01 -20.21
CA MET A 1 -9.66 -5.79 -19.33
C MET A 1 -8.16 -5.55 -19.57
N LYS A 2 -7.67 -5.45 -20.82
CA LYS A 2 -6.23 -5.22 -21.11
C LYS A 2 -5.66 -3.91 -20.52
N LEU A 3 -6.47 -2.83 -20.51
CA LEU A 3 -6.05 -1.52 -19.98
C LEU A 3 -5.77 -1.55 -18.47
N LEU A 4 -6.66 -2.16 -17.67
CA LEU A 4 -6.47 -2.31 -16.22
C LEU A 4 -5.22 -3.12 -15.87
N GLN A 5 -4.93 -4.19 -16.62
CA GLN A 5 -3.71 -4.97 -16.43
C GLN A 5 -2.46 -4.15 -16.78
N SER A 6 -2.50 -3.35 -17.84
CA SER A 6 -1.39 -2.47 -18.24
C SER A 6 -1.13 -1.39 -17.18
N VAL A 7 -2.17 -0.70 -16.71
CA VAL A 7 -2.07 0.31 -15.65
C VAL A 7 -1.50 -0.29 -14.36
N ARG A 8 -2.00 -1.46 -13.96
CA ARG A 8 -1.48 -2.19 -12.79
C ARG A 8 0.01 -2.51 -12.96
N ASN A 9 0.41 -3.07 -14.09
CA ASN A 9 1.79 -3.46 -14.31
C ASN A 9 2.73 -2.24 -14.34
N GLU A 10 2.31 -1.14 -14.96
CA GLU A 10 3.09 0.11 -14.99
C GLU A 10 3.24 0.71 -13.59
N PHE A 11 2.17 0.68 -12.79
CA PHE A 11 2.20 1.09 -11.39
C PHE A 11 3.20 0.26 -10.58
N PHE A 12 3.14 -1.07 -10.66
CA PHE A 12 4.10 -1.93 -9.94
C PHE A 12 5.54 -1.76 -10.45
N LYS A 13 5.74 -1.47 -11.74
CA LYS A 13 7.05 -1.19 -12.33
C LYS A 13 7.65 0.12 -11.82
N GLN A 14 6.87 1.17 -11.69
CA GLN A 14 7.35 2.46 -11.18
C GLN A 14 7.53 2.45 -9.66
N THR A 15 6.52 1.97 -8.93
CA THR A 15 6.53 1.89 -7.46
C THR A 15 7.53 0.86 -6.95
N GLY A 16 7.77 -0.21 -7.72
CA GLY A 16 8.69 -1.30 -7.39
C GLY A 16 10.17 -0.89 -7.30
N LYS A 17 10.57 0.26 -7.85
CA LYS A 17 11.98 0.68 -7.98
C LYS A 17 12.69 0.94 -6.65
N THR A 18 11.98 1.45 -5.64
CA THR A 18 12.61 1.78 -4.34
C THR A 18 11.75 1.33 -3.16
N ARG A 19 12.38 0.68 -2.19
CA ARG A 19 11.68 0.17 -0.98
C ARG A 19 10.88 1.23 -0.26
N PHE A 20 11.45 2.42 -0.12
CA PHE A 20 10.79 3.55 0.53
C PHE A 20 9.48 3.95 -0.15
N LYS A 21 9.46 4.03 -1.50
CA LYS A 21 8.23 4.34 -2.24
C LYS A 21 7.17 3.26 -2.05
N ARG A 22 7.57 1.99 -2.07
CA ARG A 22 6.68 0.85 -1.81
C ARG A 22 5.99 0.95 -0.46
N THR A 23 6.79 1.19 0.58
CA THR A 23 6.28 1.34 1.95
C THR A 23 5.34 2.53 2.08
N ILE A 24 5.69 3.70 1.53
CA ILE A 24 4.83 4.89 1.57
C ILE A 24 3.48 4.62 0.90
N VAL A 25 3.50 4.03 -0.29
CA VAL A 25 2.28 3.74 -1.04
C VAL A 25 1.37 2.79 -0.25
N ILE A 26 1.93 1.71 0.33
CA ILE A 26 1.14 0.79 1.16
C ILE A 26 0.60 1.51 2.40
N ALA A 27 1.44 2.28 3.09
CA ALA A 27 1.04 3.01 4.30
C ALA A 27 -0.09 4.00 3.99
N PHE A 28 -0.02 4.70 2.86
CA PHE A 28 -1.07 5.61 2.41
C PHE A 28 -2.41 4.87 2.20
N PHE A 29 -2.40 3.72 1.53
CA PHE A 29 -3.63 2.95 1.32
C PHE A 29 -4.20 2.38 2.62
N LEU A 30 -3.35 1.87 3.52
CA LEU A 30 -3.76 1.35 4.82
C LEU A 30 -4.35 2.45 5.70
N ALA A 31 -3.67 3.60 5.81
CA ALA A 31 -4.16 4.75 6.55
C ALA A 31 -5.48 5.26 5.97
N SER A 32 -5.59 5.40 4.64
CA SER A 32 -6.81 5.87 3.99
C SER A 32 -7.98 4.92 4.22
N TYR A 33 -7.74 3.61 4.14
CA TYR A 33 -8.75 2.58 4.40
C TYR A 33 -9.25 2.66 5.84
N TRP A 34 -8.33 2.79 6.80
CA TRP A 34 -8.68 2.87 8.20
C TRP A 34 -9.40 4.17 8.55
N CYS A 35 -8.93 5.31 8.07
CA CYS A 35 -9.63 6.59 8.24
C CYS A 35 -11.05 6.54 7.66
N GLY A 36 -11.25 5.83 6.54
CA GLY A 36 -12.57 5.60 5.97
C GLY A 36 -13.48 4.77 6.88
N ILE A 37 -12.94 3.71 7.49
CA ILE A 37 -13.68 2.92 8.49
C ILE A 37 -14.01 3.77 9.71
N ASP A 38 -13.03 4.50 10.23
CA ASP A 38 -13.18 5.28 11.46
C ASP A 38 -14.24 6.37 11.27
N TYR A 39 -14.19 7.07 10.13
CA TYR A 39 -15.21 8.03 9.74
C TYR A 39 -16.61 7.40 9.59
N PHE A 40 -16.70 6.17 9.07
CA PHE A 40 -17.97 5.49 8.90
C PHE A 40 -18.56 4.97 10.22
N VAL A 41 -17.71 4.50 11.13
CA VAL A 41 -18.12 3.86 12.39
C VAL A 41 -18.33 4.89 13.50
N HIS A 42 -17.40 5.82 13.67
CA HIS A 42 -17.39 6.75 14.79
C HIS A 42 -17.85 8.16 14.39
N HIS A 43 -18.03 8.45 13.09
CA HIS A 43 -18.36 9.78 12.55
C HIS A 43 -17.38 10.90 12.93
N GLU A 44 -16.24 10.55 13.51
CA GLU A 44 -15.18 11.46 13.94
C GLU A 44 -13.83 10.90 13.50
N LEU A 45 -12.90 11.77 13.12
CA LEU A 45 -11.50 11.40 12.95
C LEU A 45 -10.72 11.85 14.18
N THR A 46 -10.20 10.89 14.94
CA THR A 46 -9.33 11.17 16.08
C THR A 46 -7.88 10.87 15.72
N MET A 47 -6.95 11.72 16.19
CA MET A 47 -5.52 11.43 16.03
C MET A 47 -5.14 10.29 16.97
N ASN A 48 -4.71 9.17 16.41
CA ASN A 48 -4.26 8.01 17.17
C ASN A 48 -2.84 7.62 16.76
N LEU A 49 -1.87 8.00 17.60
CA LEU A 49 -0.45 7.73 17.33
C LEU A 49 -0.12 6.23 17.26
N TRP A 50 -0.81 5.41 18.05
CA TRP A 50 -0.63 3.95 18.03
C TRP A 50 -1.12 3.36 16.72
N HIS A 51 -2.21 3.90 16.18
CA HIS A 51 -2.70 3.54 14.86
C HIS A 51 -1.65 3.86 13.79
N ASP A 52 -1.10 5.07 13.78
CA ASP A 52 -0.12 5.49 12.77
C ASP A 52 1.14 4.62 12.79
N ILE A 53 1.64 4.28 13.98
CA ILE A 53 2.77 3.34 14.14
C ILE A 53 2.40 1.96 13.60
N SER A 54 1.20 1.45 13.92
CA SER A 54 0.75 0.13 13.45
C SER A 54 0.64 0.07 11.93
N VAL A 55 0.16 1.14 11.29
CA VAL A 55 0.06 1.24 9.82
C VAL A 55 1.44 1.22 9.17
N VAL A 56 2.42 1.93 9.74
CA VAL A 56 3.80 1.92 9.23
C VAL A 56 4.43 0.54 9.36
N VAL A 57 4.26 -0.14 10.50
CA VAL A 57 4.78 -1.50 10.70
C VAL A 57 4.13 -2.48 9.74
N LEU A 58 2.81 -2.44 9.58
CA LEU A 58 2.08 -3.25 8.62
C LEU A 58 2.54 -2.98 7.18
N ALA A 59 2.75 -1.71 6.82
CA ALA A 59 3.25 -1.34 5.51
C ALA A 59 4.64 -1.92 5.22
N ILE A 60 5.53 -1.96 6.21
CA ILE A 60 6.85 -2.61 6.08
C ILE A 60 6.70 -4.12 5.89
N ILE A 61 5.83 -4.78 6.64
CA ILE A 61 5.59 -6.23 6.52
C ILE A 61 5.01 -6.57 5.15
N VAL A 62 3.94 -5.86 4.75
CA VAL A 62 3.26 -6.07 3.47
C VAL A 62 4.19 -5.76 2.29
N GLU A 63 5.07 -4.76 2.42
CA GLU A 63 6.09 -4.46 1.42
C GLU A 63 7.00 -5.66 1.14
N ARG A 64 7.33 -6.45 2.16
CA ARG A 64 8.14 -7.66 2.03
C ARG A 64 7.37 -8.84 1.44
N CYS A 65 6.06 -8.91 1.69
CA CYS A 65 5.21 -10.00 1.22
C CYS A 65 4.75 -9.82 -0.24
N LEU A 66 4.60 -8.58 -0.72
CA LEU A 66 4.14 -8.30 -2.08
C LEU A 66 5.22 -8.63 -3.13
N PRO A 67 4.90 -9.42 -4.17
CA PRO A 67 5.81 -9.61 -5.29
C PRO A 67 5.79 -8.37 -6.20
N TRP A 68 6.61 -7.37 -5.86
CA TRP A 68 6.78 -6.15 -6.63
C TRP A 68 7.43 -6.42 -7.98
N GLY A 69 6.60 -6.60 -9.01
CA GLY A 69 7.05 -6.65 -10.39
C GLY A 69 8.14 -7.68 -10.65
N LYS A 70 8.07 -8.87 -10.05
CA LYS A 70 8.92 -9.98 -10.48
C LYS A 70 8.57 -10.28 -11.94
N GLU A 71 9.42 -9.85 -12.86
CA GLU A 71 9.37 -10.31 -14.24
C GLU A 71 9.45 -11.83 -14.20
N LYS A 72 8.59 -12.50 -14.98
CA LYS A 72 8.79 -13.93 -15.24
C LYS A 72 10.18 -14.06 -15.85
N ILE A 73 11.10 -14.69 -15.13
CA ILE A 73 12.33 -15.20 -15.71
C ILE A 73 11.85 -16.30 -16.67
N ASN A 74 11.66 -15.94 -17.94
CA ASN A 74 11.47 -16.91 -19.00
C ASN A 74 12.84 -17.54 -19.23
N THR A 75 13.12 -18.61 -18.49
CA THR A 75 14.12 -19.60 -18.88
C THR A 75 13.52 -20.50 -19.95
#